data_AF-A0A2H0NK59-F1
#
_entry.id   AF-A0A2H0NK59-F1
#
_cell.length_a   1.000
_cell.length_b   1.000
_cell.length_c   1.000
_cell.angle_alpha   90.00
_cell.angle_beta   90.00
_cell.angle_gamma   90.00
#
_symmetry.space_group_name_H-M   'P 1'
#
loop_
_entity.id
_entity.type
_entity.pdbx_description
1 polymer ?
#
loop_
_entity_poly.entity_id
_entity_poly.type
_entity_poly.pdbx_seq_one_letter_code
_entity_poly.pdbx_strand_id
1 'polypeptide(L)'
;MNPRQKTVMILASGISFVDVAGAEMLAQEARRRRKMGGGLYFYRCKDSIYKFLRKADKLDDIGEAHFFPTMSNWIKQIYPKLDSEICRTCKARIFSECHAKLPNGEPRTN
;
A
#
# COMPACT_ATOMS: atom_id res chain seq x y z
N MET A 1 -7.74 11.02 11.87
CA MET A 1 -6.94 10.41 10.77
C MET A 1 -5.91 11.44 10.32
N ASN A 2 -4.62 11.09 10.19
CA ASN A 2 -3.62 12.06 9.73
C ASN A 2 -3.71 12.20 8.19
N PRO A 3 -4.08 13.37 7.64
CA PRO A 3 -4.30 13.55 6.20
C PRO A 3 -3.04 13.33 5.35
N ARG A 4 -1.85 13.31 5.96
CA ARG A 4 -0.59 12.98 5.27
C ARG A 4 -0.40 11.48 5.04
N GLN A 5 -1.13 10.60 5.74
CA GLN A 5 -1.01 9.14 5.63
C GLN A 5 -1.88 8.56 4.51
N LYS A 6 -1.54 8.91 3.27
CA LYS A 6 -2.29 8.56 2.06
C LYS A 6 -2.11 7.09 1.66
N THR A 7 -0.93 6.53 1.91
CA THR A 7 -0.56 5.15 1.58
C THR A 7 -0.62 4.27 2.82
N VAL A 8 -1.30 3.13 2.75
CA VAL A 8 -1.34 2.12 3.83
C VAL A 8 -1.07 0.73 3.29
N MET A 9 -0.23 0.01 4.03
CA MET A 9 -0.01 -1.43 3.90
C MET A 9 -0.72 -2.14 5.04
N ILE A 10 -1.68 -3.01 4.72
CA ILE A 10 -2.32 -3.91 5.68
C ILE A 10 -1.48 -5.18 5.78
N LEU A 11 -0.98 -5.48 6.98
CA LEU A 11 -0.43 -6.80 7.28
C LEU A 11 -1.61 -7.78 7.46
N ALA A 12 -1.97 -8.47 6.38
CA ALA A 12 -3.20 -9.25 6.29
C ALA A 12 -3.07 -10.68 6.84
N SER A 13 -1.91 -11.06 7.39
CA SER A 13 -1.70 -12.41 7.94
C SER A 13 -2.64 -12.75 9.10
N GLY A 14 -3.11 -11.75 9.85
CA GLY A 14 -4.06 -11.91 10.94
C GLY A 14 -5.53 -11.95 10.51
N ILE A 15 -5.84 -11.72 9.23
CA ILE A 15 -7.21 -11.72 8.74
C ILE A 15 -7.62 -13.17 8.42
N SER A 16 -8.66 -13.65 9.10
CA SER A 16 -9.18 -15.01 8.89
C SER A 16 -10.20 -15.08 7.76
N PHE A 17 -11.08 -14.09 7.65
CA PHE A 17 -12.08 -13.98 6.60
C PHE A 17 -12.48 -12.50 6.41
N VAL A 18 -13.17 -12.23 5.30
CA VAL A 18 -13.79 -10.93 4.99
C VAL A 18 -15.21 -11.23 4.52
N ASP A 19 -16.18 -10.46 4.98
CA ASP A 19 -17.59 -10.53 4.55
C ASP A 19 -17.89 -9.46 3.49
N VAL A 20 -19.14 -9.37 3.04
CA VAL A 20 -19.56 -8.42 1.99
C VAL A 20 -19.36 -6.97 2.43
N ALA A 21 -19.70 -6.63 3.68
CA ALA A 21 -19.55 -5.28 4.21
C ALA A 21 -18.07 -4.88 4.33
N GLY A 22 -17.22 -5.79 4.81
CA GLY A 22 -15.78 -5.61 4.89
C GLY A 22 -15.14 -5.47 3.51
N ALA A 23 -15.59 -6.23 2.52
CA ALA A 23 -15.13 -6.09 1.14
C ALA A 23 -15.46 -4.71 0.55
N GLU A 24 -16.68 -4.21 0.76
CA GLU A 24 -17.06 -2.87 0.31
C GLU A 24 -16.27 -1.78 1.05
N MET A 25 -16.07 -1.92 2.35
CA MET A 25 -15.24 -0.99 3.13
C MET A 25 -13.81 -0.91 2.59
N LEU A 26 -13.18 -2.06 2.29
CA LEU A 26 -11.84 -2.10 1.72
C LEU A 26 -11.78 -1.43 0.34
N ALA A 27 -12.77 -1.68 -0.52
CA ALA A 27 -12.88 -1.06 -1.83
C ALA A 27 -13.06 0.47 -1.73
N GLN A 28 -13.94 0.93 -0.83
CA GLN A 28 -14.16 2.35 -0.57
C GLN A 28 -12.89 3.04 -0.06
N GLU A 29 -12.17 2.41 0.86
CA GLU A 29 -10.93 2.95 1.40
C GLU A 29 -9.82 2.98 0.34
N ALA A 30 -9.73 1.98 -0.53
CA ALA A 30 -8.82 1.98 -1.66
C ALA A 30 -9.11 3.14 -2.63
N ARG A 31 -10.38 3.34 -3.02
CA ARG A 31 -10.81 4.48 -3.83
C ARG A 31 -10.45 5.81 -3.18
N ARG A 32 -10.75 5.96 -1.88
CA ARG A 32 -10.46 7.19 -1.11
C ARG A 32 -8.97 7.50 -1.08
N ARG A 33 -8.12 6.50 -0.81
CA ARG A 33 -6.66 6.66 -0.79
C ARG A 33 -6.10 7.01 -2.15
N ARG A 34 -6.59 6.37 -3.21
CA ARG A 34 -6.20 6.71 -4.60
C ARG A 34 -6.52 8.16 -4.94
N LYS A 35 -7.70 8.66 -4.55
CA LYS A 35 -8.08 10.09 -4.73
C LYS A 35 -7.14 11.07 -4.01
N MET A 36 -6.52 10.66 -2.91
CA MET A 36 -5.54 11.49 -2.19
C MET A 36 -4.11 11.40 -2.78
N GLY A 37 -3.88 10.58 -3.80
CA GLY A 37 -2.56 10.29 -4.37
C GLY A 37 -1.81 9.18 -3.64
N GLY A 38 -2.49 8.35 -2.84
CA GLY A 38 -1.92 7.19 -2.17
C GLY A 38 -2.50 5.86 -2.66
N GLY A 39 -2.47 4.83 -1.80
CA GLY A 39 -3.06 3.54 -2.12
C GLY A 39 -3.28 2.66 -0.89
N LEU A 40 -4.12 1.64 -1.06
CA LEU A 40 -4.34 0.56 -0.10
C LEU A 40 -3.67 -0.70 -0.62
N TYR A 41 -2.77 -1.27 0.18
CA TYR A 41 -1.96 -2.43 -0.18
C TYR A 41 -2.10 -3.51 0.88
N PHE A 42 -1.84 -4.75 0.51
CA PHE A 42 -1.94 -5.92 1.38
C PHE A 42 -0.64 -6.72 1.33
N TYR A 43 -0.09 -7.05 2.49
CA TYR A 43 1.05 -7.95 2.61
C TYR A 43 0.61 -9.21 3.36
N ARG A 44 0.99 -10.39 2.85
CA ARG A 44 0.63 -11.70 3.42
C ARG A 44 -0.89 -11.94 3.49
N CYS A 45 -1.62 -11.49 2.47
CA CYS A 45 -3.04 -11.81 2.33
C CYS A 45 -3.22 -13.30 2.02
N LYS A 46 -4.21 -13.95 2.64
CA LYS A 46 -4.55 -15.34 2.31
C LYS A 46 -5.23 -15.39 0.94
N ASP A 47 -4.91 -16.40 0.14
CA ASP A 47 -5.52 -16.63 -1.17
C ASP A 47 -7.05 -16.72 -1.11
N SER A 48 -7.61 -17.26 -0.02
CA SER A 48 -9.07 -17.32 0.17
C SER A 48 -9.70 -15.92 0.20
N ILE A 49 -9.06 -14.97 0.86
CA ILE A 49 -9.51 -13.57 0.94
C ILE A 49 -9.37 -12.91 -0.43
N TYR A 50 -8.23 -13.08 -1.10
CA TYR A 50 -8.03 -12.53 -2.44
C TYR A 50 -9.08 -13.05 -3.44
N LYS A 51 -9.33 -14.37 -3.45
CA LYS A 51 -10.35 -15.01 -4.31
C LYS A 51 -11.76 -14.51 -3.96
N PHE A 52 -12.06 -14.28 -2.69
CA PHE A 52 -13.35 -13.71 -2.27
C PHE A 52 -13.50 -12.27 -2.80
N LEU A 53 -12.50 -11.41 -2.61
CA LEU A 53 -12.51 -10.03 -3.10
C LEU A 53 -12.61 -9.97 -4.64
N ARG A 54 -12.01 -10.94 -5.34
CA ARG A 54 -12.16 -11.09 -6.79
C ARG A 54 -13.58 -11.43 -7.19
N LYS A 55 -14.19 -12.41 -6.53
CA LYS A 55 -15.58 -12.83 -6.79
C LYS A 55 -16.60 -11.75 -6.44
N ALA A 56 -16.26 -10.85 -5.53
CA ALA A 56 -17.09 -9.71 -5.15
C ALA A 56 -16.84 -8.45 -5.99
N ASP A 57 -16.09 -8.56 -7.09
CA ASP A 57 -15.73 -7.46 -8.01
C ASP A 57 -15.04 -6.27 -7.32
N LYS A 58 -14.25 -6.53 -6.28
CA LYS A 58 -13.53 -5.48 -5.51
C LYS A 58 -12.08 -5.30 -5.91
N LEU A 59 -11.51 -6.22 -6.70
CA LEU A 59 -10.10 -6.14 -7.08
C LEU A 59 -9.79 -4.95 -7.99
N ASP A 60 -10.72 -4.51 -8.84
CA ASP A 60 -10.50 -3.33 -9.68
C ASP A 60 -10.41 -2.04 -8.84
N ASP A 61 -11.28 -1.94 -7.85
CA ASP A 61 -11.25 -0.83 -6.89
C ASP A 61 -9.98 -0.83 -6.05
N ILE A 62 -9.52 -2.01 -5.61
CA ILE A 62 -8.35 -2.15 -4.75
C ILE A 62 -7.05 -2.04 -5.55
N GLY A 63 -6.96 -2.69 -6.70
CA GLY A 63 -5.79 -2.92 -7.53
C GLY A 63 -5.25 -4.34 -7.38
N GLU A 64 -5.28 -5.15 -8.44
CA GLU A 64 -4.77 -6.53 -8.42
C GLU A 64 -3.29 -6.62 -8.01
N ALA A 65 -2.47 -5.67 -8.49
CA ALA A 65 -1.04 -5.59 -8.19
C ALA A 65 -0.74 -5.07 -6.76
N HIS A 66 -1.75 -4.78 -5.94
CA HIS A 66 -1.57 -4.26 -4.58
C HIS A 66 -1.50 -5.36 -3.51
N PHE A 67 -1.49 -6.62 -3.91
CA PHE A 67 -1.36 -7.78 -3.03
C PHE A 67 0.05 -8.36 -3.15
N PHE A 68 0.77 -8.34 -2.02
CA PHE A 68 2.16 -8.75 -1.94
C PHE A 68 2.30 -10.07 -1.14
N PRO A 69 2.91 -11.11 -1.73
CA PRO A 69 3.15 -12.37 -1.03
C PRO A 69 4.24 -12.20 0.04
N THR A 70 4.32 -13.15 0.97
CA THR A 70 5.40 -13.19 1.98
C THR A 70 6.78 -13.17 1.30
N MET A 71 7.76 -12.52 1.95
CA MET A 71 9.14 -12.36 1.47
C MET A 71 9.31 -11.51 0.19
N SER A 72 8.23 -10.93 -0.35
CA SER A 72 8.36 -9.98 -1.46
C SER A 72 8.98 -8.66 -1.00
N ASN A 73 9.73 -8.02 -1.89
CA ASN A 73 10.20 -6.65 -1.69
C ASN A 73 9.10 -5.66 -2.12
N TRP A 74 8.05 -5.58 -1.31
CA TRP A 74 6.90 -4.69 -1.54
C TRP A 74 7.30 -3.21 -1.54
N ILE A 75 8.30 -2.82 -0.74
CA ILE A 75 8.70 -1.42 -0.61
C ILE A 75 9.29 -0.89 -1.91
N LYS A 76 10.03 -1.67 -2.69
CA LYS A 76 10.51 -1.26 -4.02
C LYS A 76 9.41 -0.77 -4.96
N GLN A 77 8.21 -1.34 -4.86
CA GLN A 77 7.07 -0.95 -5.70
C GLN A 77 6.30 0.27 -5.15
N ILE A 78 6.33 0.47 -3.83
CA ILE A 78 5.62 1.57 -3.18
C ILE A 78 6.49 2.82 -3.08
N TYR A 79 7.80 2.66 -2.87
CA TYR A 79 8.73 3.74 -2.60
C TYR A 79 8.67 4.87 -3.64
N PRO A 80 8.67 4.60 -4.97
CA PRO A 80 8.58 5.66 -5.98
C PRO A 80 7.27 6.44 -5.96
N LYS A 81 6.23 5.91 -5.32
CA LYS A 81 4.91 6.54 -5.19
C LYS A 81 4.79 7.42 -3.94
N LEU A 82 5.82 7.46 -3.10
CA LEU A 82 5.84 8.30 -1.90
C LEU A 82 6.12 9.77 -2.27
N ASP A 83 5.67 10.67 -1.42
CA ASP A 83 5.88 12.11 -1.60
C ASP A 83 7.35 12.47 -1.38
N SER A 84 8.01 12.95 -2.45
CA SER A 84 9.44 13.25 -2.42
C SER A 84 9.78 14.42 -1.50
N GLU A 85 8.89 15.40 -1.35
CA GLU A 85 9.14 16.57 -0.52
C GLU A 85 9.03 16.23 0.96
N ILE A 86 8.08 15.35 1.33
CA ILE A 86 8.06 14.77 2.68
C ILE A 86 9.33 13.93 2.93
N CYS A 87 9.72 13.09 1.97
CA CYS A 87 10.90 12.24 2.10
C CYS A 87 12.21 13.05 2.15
N ARG A 88 12.28 14.21 1.48
CA ARG A 88 13.46 15.09 1.45
C ARG A 88 13.86 15.53 2.85
N THR A 89 12.90 15.94 3.67
CA THR A 89 13.13 16.42 5.05
C THR A 89 12.95 15.32 6.11
N CYS A 90 12.62 14.09 5.73
CA CYS A 90 12.34 13.00 6.66
C CYS A 90 13.61 12.51 7.38
N LYS A 91 13.59 12.60 8.72
CA LYS A 91 14.67 12.13 9.61
C LYS A 91 14.57 10.63 9.96
N ALA A 92 13.40 10.02 9.82
CA ALA A 92 13.17 8.64 10.24
C ALA A 92 13.87 7.61 9.33
N ARG A 93 13.84 7.82 8.01
CA ARG A 93 14.60 7.04 7.00
C ARG A 93 14.53 5.52 7.20
N ILE A 94 13.33 5.00 7.48
CA ILE A 94 13.14 3.62 7.97
C ILE A 94 13.25 2.53 6.89
N PHE A 95 13.36 2.91 5.62
CA PHE A 95 13.48 1.98 4.49
C PHE A 95 14.88 2.06 3.88
N SER A 96 15.38 0.94 3.37
CA SER A 96 16.71 0.89 2.75
C SER A 96 16.81 1.83 1.55
N GLU A 97 15.74 1.98 0.76
CA GLU A 97 15.66 2.90 -0.37
C GLU A 97 15.89 4.36 0.03
N CYS A 98 15.52 4.74 1.26
CA CYS A 98 15.71 6.10 1.78
C CYS A 98 17.18 6.55 1.75
N HIS A 99 18.13 5.62 1.84
CA HIS A 99 19.54 5.95 1.94
C HIS A 99 20.22 6.18 0.59
N ALA A 100 19.61 5.72 -0.50
CA ALA A 100 20.18 5.83 -1.83
C ALA A 100 19.60 7.01 -2.64
N LYS A 101 18.27 7.13 -2.67
CA LYS A 101 17.56 8.07 -3.55
C LYS A 101 16.22 8.49 -2.98
N LEU A 102 15.73 9.66 -3.36
CA LEU A 102 14.37 10.10 -3.10
C LEU A 102 13.36 9.30 -3.96
N PRO A 103 12.06 9.29 -3.60
CA PRO A 103 11.02 8.61 -4.38
C PRO A 103 11.01 8.98 -5.87
N ASN A 104 11.28 10.24 -6.20
CA ASN A 104 11.38 10.73 -7.57
C ASN A 104 12.68 10.33 -8.31
N GLY A 105 13.60 9.61 -7.66
CA GLY A 105 14.82 9.10 -8.24
C GLY A 105 16.06 9.98 -8.05
N GLU A 106 15.92 11.21 -7.53
CA GLU A 106 17.07 12.04 -7.19
C GLU A 106 17.99 11.34 -6.18
N PRO A 107 19.32 11.34 -6.38
CA PRO A 107 20.25 10.78 -5.40
C PRO A 107 20.16 11.57 -4.10
N ARG A 108 20.25 10.89 -2.96
CA ARG A 108 20.45 11.60 -1.69
C ARG A 108 21.90 12.05 -1.63
N THR A 109 22.11 13.36 -1.71
CA THR A 109 23.40 13.98 -1.34
C THR A 109 23.56 13.86 0.16
N ASN A 110 24.65 13.22 0.60
CA ASN A 110 25.04 13.16 2.00
C ASN A 110 25.30 14.55 2.58
#